data_AF-A0A2H5ZK09-F1
#
_entry.id   AF-A0A2H5ZK09-F1
#
_cell.length_a   1.000
_cell.length_b   1.000
_cell.length_c   1.000
_cell.angle_alpha   90.00
_cell.angle_beta   90.00
_cell.angle_gamma   90.00
#
_symmetry.space_group_name_H-M   'P 1'
#
loop_
_entity.id
_entity.type
_entity.pdbx_description
1 polymer ?
#
loop_
_entity_poly.entity_id
_entity_poly.type
_entity_poly.pdbx_seq_one_letter_code
_entity_poly.pdbx_strand_id
1 'polypeptide(L)'
;MQTFQWDPNRPEILPDLAIVSSQVLGDGSTEVCDDTAPRLGGVPAWRSTLALPGPQQLADVINDLACRFKDGAGQPRGRNANEACTLFEDGQYRFAGSGTTVQFCGFIDAVVALPANAETRFTVRVRDQAGRWSNPASMIVRIR
;
A
#
# COMPACT_ATOMS: atom_id res chain seq x y z
N MET A 1 -10.97 2.39 -7.22
CA MET A 1 -10.56 1.48 -6.13
C MET A 1 -10.05 2.33 -4.98
N GLN A 2 -10.56 2.13 -3.77
CA GLN A 2 -10.15 2.86 -2.56
C GLN A 2 -8.91 2.21 -1.95
N THR A 3 -7.99 3.00 -1.41
CA THR A 3 -6.80 2.49 -0.70
C THR A 3 -6.86 2.77 0.80
N PHE A 4 -7.91 3.44 1.28
CA PHE A 4 -8.18 3.61 2.71
C PHE A 4 -9.66 3.39 3.00
N GLN A 5 -9.95 2.48 3.93
CA GLN A 5 -11.29 2.21 4.44
C GLN A 5 -11.14 1.58 5.82
N TRP A 6 -10.90 2.42 6.83
CA TRP A 6 -10.57 1.97 8.19
C TRP A 6 -11.78 2.05 9.13
N ASP A 7 -11.96 1.02 9.93
CA ASP A 7 -12.87 0.98 11.07
C ASP A 7 -12.14 0.27 12.23
N PRO A 8 -12.01 0.91 13.42
CA PRO A 8 -11.24 0.36 14.53
C PRO A 8 -11.89 -0.87 15.20
N ASN A 9 -13.13 -1.20 14.84
CA ASN A 9 -13.88 -2.30 15.44
C ASN A 9 -14.37 -3.33 14.40
N ARG A 10 -14.07 -3.13 13.12
CA ARG A 10 -14.57 -3.95 12.02
C ARG A 10 -13.43 -4.34 11.07
N PRO A 11 -12.64 -5.38 11.40
CA PRO A 11 -11.46 -5.77 10.63
C PRO A 11 -11.77 -6.32 9.23
N GLU A 12 -13.04 -6.64 8.95
CA GLU A 12 -13.51 -7.04 7.63
C GLU A 12 -13.70 -5.85 6.67
N ILE A 13 -13.79 -4.62 7.19
CA ILE A 13 -13.77 -3.40 6.40
C ILE A 13 -12.31 -3.12 6.03
N LEU A 14 -12.03 -3.27 4.74
CA LEU A 14 -10.69 -3.15 4.18
C LEU A 14 -10.74 -2.35 2.88
N PRO A 15 -9.68 -1.60 2.56
CA PRO A 15 -9.54 -0.97 1.25
C PRO A 15 -9.45 -2.01 0.14
N ASP A 16 -9.61 -1.57 -1.12
CA ASP A 16 -9.48 -2.46 -2.28
C ASP A 16 -8.02 -2.90 -2.52
N LEU A 17 -7.05 -2.17 -1.96
CA LEU A 17 -5.63 -2.53 -1.94
C LEU A 17 -5.26 -3.05 -0.56
N ALA A 18 -5.06 -4.37 -0.43
CA ALA A 18 -4.46 -4.95 0.77
C ALA A 18 -2.97 -5.16 0.53
N ILE A 19 -2.12 -4.37 1.20
CA ILE A 19 -0.67 -4.47 1.08
C ILE A 19 -0.04 -4.46 2.47
N VAL A 20 0.98 -5.30 2.65
CA VAL A 20 1.77 -5.36 3.88
C VAL A 20 3.25 -5.49 3.58
N SER A 21 4.09 -5.00 4.49
CA SER A 21 5.55 -5.15 4.46
C SER A 21 6.02 -6.15 5.52
N SER A 22 6.99 -7.00 5.19
CA SER A 22 7.60 -7.94 6.14
C SER A 22 8.56 -7.29 7.14
N GLN A 23 8.92 -6.02 6.90
CA GLN A 23 9.77 -5.22 7.78
C GLN A 23 9.06 -3.93 8.17
N VAL A 24 9.50 -3.37 9.29
CA VAL A 24 9.14 -2.01 9.69
C VAL A 24 9.62 -1.05 8.62
N LEU A 25 8.77 -0.10 8.24
CA LEU A 25 9.14 1.03 7.38
C LEU A 25 9.24 2.28 8.25
N GLY A 26 10.28 3.08 8.06
CA GLY A 26 10.57 4.24 8.91
C GLY A 26 10.68 3.87 10.39
N ASP A 27 9.87 4.52 11.24
CA ASP A 27 9.84 4.28 12.69
C ASP A 27 8.90 3.14 13.13
N GLY A 28 8.07 2.62 12.21
CA GLY A 28 7.13 1.54 12.52
C GLY A 28 5.98 1.94 13.43
N SER A 29 5.52 3.19 13.34
CA SER A 29 4.28 3.65 13.99
C SER A 29 3.14 2.64 13.84
N THR A 30 2.26 2.61 14.84
CA THR A 30 1.04 1.77 14.80
C THR A 30 -0.23 2.61 14.67
N GLU A 31 -0.08 3.94 14.56
CA GLU A 31 -1.20 4.83 14.29
C GLU A 31 -1.64 4.64 12.83
N VAL A 32 -2.92 4.37 12.60
CA VAL A 32 -3.42 4.09 11.26
C VAL A 32 -3.51 5.37 10.44
N CYS A 33 -2.80 5.38 9.31
CA CYS A 33 -2.80 6.47 8.35
C CYS A 33 -2.33 7.81 8.93
N ASP A 34 -1.27 7.77 9.73
CA ASP A 34 -0.49 8.93 10.16
C ASP A 34 0.43 9.43 9.02
N ASP A 35 -0.17 9.82 7.89
CA ASP A 35 0.53 10.18 6.66
C ASP A 35 0.45 11.69 6.31
N THR A 36 -0.02 12.49 7.26
CA THR A 36 -0.28 13.92 7.07
C THR A 36 0.25 14.72 8.25
N ALA A 37 1.06 15.74 7.96
CA ALA A 37 1.64 16.61 8.98
C ALA A 37 0.57 17.19 9.93
N PRO A 38 0.86 17.29 11.25
CA PRO A 38 2.13 16.99 11.90
C PRO A 38 2.33 15.53 12.31
N ARG A 39 1.35 14.64 12.07
CA ARG A 39 1.41 13.23 12.42
C ARG A 39 1.89 12.44 11.21
N LEU A 40 3.20 12.36 11.07
CA LEU A 40 3.88 11.58 10.04
C LEU A 40 4.66 10.45 10.71
N GLY A 41 4.15 9.23 10.60
CA GLY A 41 4.82 8.04 11.08
C GLY A 41 5.10 7.03 9.96
N GLY A 42 5.88 6.03 10.31
CA GLY A 42 6.14 4.87 9.48
C GLY A 42 5.05 3.82 9.56
N VAL A 43 5.37 2.61 9.11
CA VAL A 43 4.39 1.53 8.97
C VAL A 43 4.91 0.28 9.68
N PRO A 44 4.08 -0.41 10.48
CA PRO A 44 4.51 -1.57 11.21
C PRO A 44 4.65 -2.78 10.29
N ALA A 45 5.51 -3.74 10.68
CA ALA A 45 5.70 -4.97 9.90
C ALA A 45 4.52 -5.95 10.08
N TRP A 46 4.19 -6.69 9.02
CA TRP A 46 3.39 -7.92 9.09
C TRP A 46 4.20 -9.11 8.55
N ARG A 47 4.53 -10.04 9.45
CA ARG A 47 5.38 -11.21 9.12
C ARG A 47 4.60 -12.50 8.92
N SER A 48 3.27 -12.45 9.07
CA SER A 48 2.38 -13.59 8.86
C SER A 48 1.80 -13.57 7.44
N THR A 49 0.95 -14.55 7.14
CA THR A 49 0.25 -14.62 5.86
C THR A 49 -0.77 -13.47 5.73
N LEU A 50 -0.93 -12.91 4.53
CA LEU A 50 -1.98 -11.93 4.21
C LEU A 50 -3.34 -12.65 3.99
N ALA A 51 -3.88 -13.23 5.06
CA ALA A 51 -5.17 -13.91 5.06
C ALA A 51 -6.30 -12.90 5.33
N LEU A 52 -7.30 -12.84 4.44
CA LEU A 52 -8.37 -11.84 4.47
C LEU A 52 -9.76 -12.53 4.48
N PRO A 53 -10.71 -12.08 5.32
CA PRO A 53 -10.50 -11.12 6.41
C PRO A 53 -9.60 -11.69 7.51
N GLY A 54 -8.91 -10.83 8.26
CA GLY A 54 -7.98 -11.21 9.32
C GLY A 54 -8.28 -10.50 10.64
N PRO A 55 -7.37 -10.53 11.62
CA PRO A 55 -7.53 -9.80 12.88
C PRO A 55 -7.43 -8.27 12.68
N GLN A 56 -7.90 -7.48 13.65
CA GLN A 56 -7.84 -6.00 13.62
C GLN A 56 -6.43 -5.48 13.35
N GLN A 57 -5.42 -6.05 13.99
CA GLN A 57 -4.03 -5.66 13.75
C GLN A 57 -3.62 -5.77 12.27
N LEU A 58 -4.10 -6.78 11.54
CA LEU A 58 -3.83 -6.89 10.10
C LEU A 58 -4.59 -5.81 9.31
N ALA A 59 -5.85 -5.56 9.67
CA ALA A 59 -6.64 -4.51 9.03
C ALA A 59 -6.03 -3.11 9.23
N ASP A 60 -5.48 -2.84 10.42
CA ASP A 60 -4.76 -1.61 10.75
C ASP A 60 -3.49 -1.48 9.91
N VAL A 61 -2.62 -2.50 9.87
CA VAL A 61 -1.40 -2.48 9.05
C VAL A 61 -1.72 -2.29 7.56
N ILE A 62 -2.77 -2.95 7.07
CA ILE A 62 -3.22 -2.80 5.67
C ILE A 62 -3.66 -1.37 5.41
N ASN A 63 -4.55 -0.82 6.22
CA ASN A 63 -5.07 0.54 6.02
C ASN A 63 -3.98 1.58 6.13
N ASP A 64 -3.05 1.37 7.06
CA ASP A 64 -1.92 2.25 7.28
C ASP A 64 -1.02 2.32 6.04
N LEU A 65 -0.51 1.18 5.56
CA LEU A 65 0.32 1.21 4.35
C LEU A 65 -0.46 1.63 3.10
N ALA A 66 -1.70 1.15 2.94
CA ALA A 66 -2.48 1.38 1.73
C ALA A 66 -2.91 2.85 1.58
N CYS A 67 -3.18 3.58 2.67
CA CYS A 67 -3.65 4.97 2.55
C CYS A 67 -2.61 5.92 1.92
N ARG A 68 -1.33 5.54 1.99
CA ARG A 68 -0.20 6.25 1.38
C ARG A 68 -0.17 6.12 -0.14
N PHE A 69 -0.98 5.22 -0.72
CA PHE A 69 -1.18 5.10 -2.17
C PHE A 69 -2.26 6.08 -2.61
N LYS A 70 -1.80 7.23 -3.12
CA LYS A 70 -2.65 8.38 -3.45
C LYS A 70 -2.76 8.60 -4.95
N ASP A 71 -3.90 9.13 -5.37
CA ASP A 71 -4.15 9.55 -6.74
C ASP A 71 -3.43 10.85 -7.13
N GLY A 72 -3.65 11.34 -8.35
CA GLY A 72 -3.05 12.59 -8.82
C GLY A 72 -3.49 13.83 -8.03
N ALA A 73 -4.58 13.73 -7.27
CA ALA A 73 -5.12 14.79 -6.42
C ALA A 73 -4.84 14.56 -4.92
N GLY A 74 -4.03 13.55 -4.58
CA GLY A 74 -3.66 13.24 -3.20
C GLY A 74 -4.71 12.46 -2.41
N GLN A 75 -5.75 11.91 -3.06
CA GLN A 75 -6.77 11.10 -2.38
C GLN A 75 -6.32 9.64 -2.27
N PRO A 76 -6.65 8.90 -1.19
CA PRO A 76 -6.27 7.50 -1.00
C PRO A 76 -7.10 6.58 -1.92
N ARG A 77 -6.74 6.56 -3.20
CA ARG A 77 -7.40 5.83 -4.28
C ARG A 77 -6.39 5.41 -5.34
N GLY A 78 -6.74 4.38 -6.11
CA GLY A 78 -6.00 3.98 -7.30
C GLY A 78 -6.14 5.02 -8.43
N ARG A 79 -5.07 5.17 -9.21
CA ARG A 79 -4.93 6.11 -10.32
C ARG A 79 -5.56 5.59 -11.59
N ASN A 80 -6.14 6.51 -12.37
CA ASN A 80 -6.51 6.25 -13.76
C ASN A 80 -5.34 6.55 -14.72
N ALA A 81 -5.51 6.27 -16.01
CA ALA A 81 -4.44 6.41 -17.01
C ALA A 81 -3.88 7.84 -17.14
N ASN A 82 -4.68 8.87 -16.84
CA ASN A 82 -4.25 10.27 -16.90
C ASN A 82 -3.38 10.70 -15.71
N GLU A 83 -3.30 9.86 -14.67
CA GLU A 83 -2.57 10.13 -13.43
C GLU A 83 -1.43 9.13 -13.20
N ALA A 84 -1.08 8.35 -14.23
CA ALA A 84 -0.06 7.32 -14.18
C ALA A 84 1.24 7.82 -13.53
N CYS A 85 1.94 6.96 -12.80
CA CYS A 85 3.11 7.33 -12.01
C CYS A 85 4.39 6.60 -12.42
N THR A 86 4.36 5.77 -13.47
CA THR A 86 5.58 5.16 -14.00
C THR A 86 6.12 6.00 -15.15
N LEU A 87 7.29 6.59 -14.94
CA LEU A 87 8.03 7.33 -15.95
C LEU A 87 8.78 6.35 -16.88
N PHE A 88 8.59 6.50 -18.19
CA PHE A 88 9.31 5.74 -19.21
C PHE A 88 10.44 6.59 -19.83
N GLU A 89 11.33 5.94 -20.58
CA GLU A 89 12.51 6.58 -21.19
C GLU A 89 12.17 7.72 -22.16
N ASP A 90 10.96 7.70 -22.75
CA ASP A 90 10.44 8.76 -23.61
C ASP A 90 9.92 9.99 -22.82
N GLY A 91 10.10 10.00 -21.50
CA GLY A 91 9.64 11.06 -20.62
C GLY A 91 8.14 11.05 -20.35
N GLN A 92 7.41 10.05 -20.86
CA GLN A 92 5.96 9.95 -20.68
C GLN A 92 5.61 9.07 -19.48
N TYR A 93 4.60 9.49 -18.72
CA TYR A 93 4.01 8.69 -17.66
C TYR A 93 2.94 7.77 -18.23
N ARG A 94 3.03 6.47 -17.92
CA ARG A 94 2.04 5.46 -18.33
C ARG A 94 1.91 4.39 -17.24
N PHE A 95 0.87 3.55 -17.35
CA PHE A 95 0.81 2.36 -16.51
C PHE A 95 1.93 1.39 -16.86
N ALA A 96 2.48 0.73 -15.84
CA ALA A 96 3.59 -0.21 -16.01
C ALA A 96 3.21 -1.50 -16.78
N GLY A 97 1.93 -1.88 -16.77
CA GLY A 97 1.44 -3.10 -17.41
C GLY A 97 0.40 -2.82 -18.49
N SER A 98 0.47 -3.53 -19.62
CA SER A 98 -0.57 -3.49 -20.64
C SER A 98 -1.88 -4.07 -20.11
N GLY A 99 -3.02 -3.54 -20.58
CA GLY A 99 -4.35 -4.00 -20.16
C GLY A 99 -4.75 -3.66 -18.71
N THR A 100 -3.93 -2.89 -17.99
CA THR A 100 -4.27 -2.41 -16.64
C THR A 100 -5.23 -1.22 -16.71
N THR A 101 -6.21 -1.19 -15.80
CA THR A 101 -7.23 -0.12 -15.72
C THR A 101 -7.07 0.76 -14.48
N VAL A 102 -6.24 0.33 -13.54
CA VAL A 102 -5.87 1.07 -12.33
C VAL A 102 -4.40 0.86 -12.03
N GLN A 103 -3.73 1.88 -11.50
CA GLN A 103 -2.38 1.79 -10.96
C GLN A 103 -2.37 2.33 -9.52
N PHE A 104 -1.67 1.66 -8.61
CA PHE A 104 -1.45 2.16 -7.26
C PHE A 104 -0.03 2.71 -7.15
N CYS A 105 0.07 3.96 -6.69
CA CYS A 105 1.32 4.71 -6.64
C CYS A 105 1.60 5.15 -5.21
N GLY A 106 2.61 4.57 -4.59
CA GLY A 106 3.13 4.97 -3.28
C GLY A 106 4.55 5.50 -3.45
N PHE A 107 4.86 6.60 -2.75
CA PHE A 107 6.22 7.14 -2.71
C PHE A 107 6.96 6.57 -1.51
N ILE A 108 8.26 6.28 -1.70
CA ILE A 108 9.16 5.95 -0.60
C ILE A 108 9.87 7.24 -0.21
N ASP A 109 9.52 7.78 0.96
CA ASP A 109 10.16 8.93 1.57
C ASP A 109 10.87 8.53 2.88
N ALA A 110 11.28 9.51 3.69
CA ALA A 110 11.96 9.26 4.95
C ALA A 110 11.06 8.54 5.98
N VAL A 111 9.75 8.76 5.96
CA VAL A 111 8.83 8.22 6.97
C VAL A 111 8.44 6.78 6.68
N VAL A 112 8.51 6.34 5.42
CA VAL A 112 8.36 4.92 5.05
C VAL A 112 9.64 4.33 4.45
N ALA A 113 10.78 4.82 4.90
CA ALA A 113 12.08 4.37 4.43
C ALA A 113 12.25 2.85 4.64
N LEU A 114 12.80 2.19 3.62
CA LEU A 114 13.16 0.77 3.69
C LEU A 114 14.39 0.60 4.60
N PRO A 115 14.42 -0.42 5.47
CA PRO A 115 15.59 -0.69 6.29
C PRO A 115 16.80 -1.06 5.43
N ALA A 116 17.94 -0.42 5.70
CA ALA A 116 19.20 -0.72 5.03
C ALA A 116 19.67 -2.14 5.35
N ASN A 117 20.31 -2.79 4.37
CA ASN A 117 20.89 -4.14 4.52
C ASN A 117 19.88 -5.23 4.90
N ALA A 118 18.59 -5.02 4.61
CA ALA A 118 17.54 -5.98 4.89
C ALA A 118 16.75 -6.35 3.63
N GLU A 119 16.18 -7.56 3.63
CA GLU A 119 15.18 -7.95 2.64
C GLU A 119 13.80 -7.53 3.14
N THR A 120 13.15 -6.65 2.38
CA THR A 120 11.78 -6.25 2.63
C THR A 120 10.88 -6.89 1.59
N ARG A 121 10.00 -7.79 2.02
CA ARG A 121 8.97 -8.40 1.18
C ARG A 121 7.69 -7.60 1.31
N PHE A 122 7.17 -7.14 0.18
CA PHE A 122 5.80 -6.65 0.09
C PHE A 122 4.91 -7.78 -0.38
N THR A 123 3.76 -7.96 0.28
CA THR A 123 2.72 -8.90 -0.16
C THR A 123 1.43 -8.13 -0.38
N VAL A 124 0.80 -8.34 -1.52
CA VAL A 124 -0.35 -7.55 -1.97
C VAL A 124 -1.49 -8.46 -2.45
N ARG A 125 -2.72 -8.01 -2.21
CA ARG A 125 -3.96 -8.50 -2.83
C ARG A 125 -4.77 -7.29 -3.26
N VAL A 126 -5.55 -7.44 -4.34
CA VAL A 126 -6.48 -6.41 -4.81
C VAL A 126 -7.89 -6.98 -4.84
N ARG A 127 -8.88 -6.17 -4.45
CA ARG A 127 -10.31 -6.50 -4.51
C ARG A 127 -10.91 -5.93 -5.80
N ASP A 128 -11.63 -6.76 -6.55
CA ASP A 128 -12.33 -6.31 -7.75
C ASP A 128 -13.68 -5.64 -7.44
N GLN A 129 -14.36 -5.13 -8.48
CA GLN A 129 -15.67 -4.49 -8.34
C GLN A 129 -16.79 -5.45 -7.88
N ALA A 130 -16.56 -6.77 -7.99
CA ALA A 130 -17.47 -7.79 -7.48
C ALA A 130 -17.14 -8.19 -6.02
N GLY A 131 -16.17 -7.51 -5.38
CA GLY A 131 -15.76 -7.77 -4.00
C GLY A 131 -14.82 -8.96 -3.83
N ARG A 132 -14.28 -9.53 -4.92
CA ARG A 132 -13.42 -10.71 -4.88
C ARG A 132 -11.96 -10.32 -4.75
N TRP A 133 -11.27 -10.95 -3.81
CA TRP A 133 -9.84 -10.77 -3.63
C TRP A 133 -9.02 -11.61 -4.62
N SER A 134 -7.96 -11.02 -5.17
CA SER A 134 -6.95 -11.76 -5.94
C SER A 134 -6.22 -12.81 -5.10
N ASN A 135 -5.48 -13.68 -5.77
CA ASN A 135 -4.40 -14.43 -5.12
C ASN A 135 -3.33 -13.44 -4.60
N PRO A 136 -2.61 -13.77 -3.51
CA PRO A 136 -1.48 -12.98 -3.06
C PRO A 136 -0.38 -12.92 -4.13
N ALA A 137 0.18 -11.73 -4.34
CA ALA A 137 1.41 -11.52 -5.09
C ALA A 137 2.46 -10.89 -4.17
N SER A 138 3.75 -11.17 -4.40
CA SER A 138 4.82 -10.61 -3.58
C SER A 138 5.99 -10.12 -4.42
N MET A 139 6.67 -9.08 -3.91
CA MET A 139 7.95 -8.62 -4.41
C MET A 139 8.95 -8.48 -3.25
N ILE A 140 10.24 -8.65 -3.52
CA ILE A 140 11.31 -8.43 -2.55
C ILE A 140 12.11 -7.21 -3.01
N VAL A 141 12.30 -6.26 -2.09
CA VAL A 141 13.13 -5.07 -2.28
C VAL A 141 14.30 -5.14 -1.32
N ARG A 142 15.50 -4.79 -1.80
CA ARG A 142 16.74 -4.76 -1.02
C ARG A 142 17.44 -3.43 -1.26
N ILE A 143 17.77 -2.72 -0.18
CA ILE A 143 18.59 -1.50 -0.22
C ILE A 143 19.97 -1.86 0.35
N ARG A 144 21.02 -1.53 -0.41
CA ARG A 144 22.43 -1.78 -0.08
C ARG A 144 23.16 -0.46 0.07
#